data_AF-A0A0F0GK15-F1
#
_entry.id   AF-A0A0F0GK15-F1
#
_cell.length_a   1.000
_cell.length_b   1.000
_cell.length_c   1.000
_cell.angle_alpha   90.00
_cell.angle_beta   90.00
_cell.angle_gamma   90.00
#
_symmetry.space_group_name_H-M   'P 1'
#
loop_
_entity.id
_entity.type
_entity.pdbx_description
1 polymer ?
#
loop_
_entity_poly.entity_id
_entity_poly.type
_entity_poly.pdbx_seq_one_letter_code
_entity_poly.pdbx_strand_id
1 'polypeptide(L)'
;MLQLLSRRRGLPKVPAQRGAVCVVEGDIPAAQVHALGQQLPGLTRGEGVLESEFDHYAPITAGPVPQRTRTDHNPLNRKEYLKHVVRRT
;
A
#
# COMPACT_ATOMS: atom_id res chain seq x y z
N MET A 1 5.70 3.63 18.44
CA MET A 1 5.99 3.67 16.98
C MET A 1 6.44 2.31 16.45
N LEU A 2 7.47 1.68 17.03
CA LEU A 2 8.00 0.38 16.57
C LEU A 2 6.95 -0.76 16.49
N GLN A 3 6.06 -0.87 17.48
CA GLN A 3 5.01 -1.89 17.51
C GLN A 3 3.98 -1.82 16.35
N LEU A 4 3.82 -0.67 15.70
CA LEU A 4 2.83 -0.51 14.63
C LEU A 4 3.32 -1.06 13.29
N LEU A 5 4.61 -0.87 12.98
CA LEU A 5 5.23 -1.48 11.79
C LEU A 5 5.21 -2.99 11.91
N SER A 6 5.58 -3.54 13.07
CA SER A 6 5.52 -4.99 13.34
C SER A 6 4.11 -5.57 13.14
N ARG A 7 3.07 -4.85 13.59
CA ARG A 7 1.66 -5.27 13.42
C ARG A 7 1.19 -5.27 11.96
N ARG A 8 1.85 -4.52 11.07
CA ARG A 8 1.51 -4.44 9.65
C ARG A 8 2.47 -5.21 8.73
N ARG A 9 3.22 -6.16 9.30
CA ARG A 9 4.27 -6.94 8.62
C ARG A 9 5.39 -6.06 8.06
N GLY A 10 5.57 -4.88 8.66
CA GLY A 10 6.76 -4.08 8.47
C GLY A 10 7.95 -4.81 9.05
N LEU A 11 9.04 -4.96 8.31
CA LEU A 11 10.34 -5.31 8.87
C LEU A 11 11.05 -4.00 9.21
N PRO A 12 10.90 -3.47 10.44
CA PRO A 12 11.62 -2.26 10.82
C PRO A 12 13.12 -2.53 10.78
N LYS A 13 13.84 -1.76 9.98
CA LYS A 13 15.28 -1.54 10.16
C LYS A 13 15.48 -0.81 11.50
N VAL A 14 16.70 -0.89 12.04
CA VAL A 14 17.03 -0.32 13.35
C VAL A 14 16.64 1.17 13.37
N PRO A 15 15.78 1.63 14.29
CA PRO A 15 15.38 3.02 14.35
C PRO A 15 16.60 3.89 14.68
N ALA A 16 16.81 4.92 13.86
CA ALA A 16 17.93 5.84 14.02
C ALA A 16 17.42 7.16 14.61
N GLN A 17 17.96 7.53 15.77
CA GLN A 17 17.70 8.85 16.36
C GLN A 17 18.62 9.88 15.72
N ARG A 18 18.04 10.86 15.01
CA ARG A 18 18.74 12.01 14.44
C ARG A 18 18.32 13.27 15.19
N GLY A 19 19.03 13.57 16.29
CA GLY A 19 18.74 14.72 17.14
C GLY A 19 17.35 14.63 17.77
N ALA A 20 16.47 15.59 17.44
CA ALA A 20 15.09 15.64 17.92
C ALA A 20 14.13 14.72 17.14
N VAL A 21 14.59 14.09 16.04
CA VAL A 21 13.77 13.27 15.15
C VAL A 21 14.16 11.80 15.28
N CYS A 22 13.17 10.92 15.35
CA CYS A 22 13.37 9.48 15.27
C CYS A 22 12.95 8.99 13.89
N VAL A 23 13.91 8.47 13.12
CA VAL A 23 13.67 7.91 11.79
C VAL A 23 13.48 6.41 11.93
N VAL A 24 12.39 5.89 11.36
CA VAL A 24 12.11 4.47 11.33
C VAL A 24 11.97 4.04 9.88
N GLU A 25 12.90 3.19 9.45
CA GLU A 25 12.92 2.63 8.10
C GLU A 25 12.42 1.19 8.15
N GLY A 26 11.84 0.69 7.06
CA GLY A 26 11.43 -0.70 6.98
C GLY A 26 10.54 -1.00 5.78
N ASP A 27 10.52 -2.27 5.39
CA ASP A 27 9.72 -2.73 4.26
C ASP A 27 8.30 -3.04 4.70
N ILE A 28 7.30 -2.44 4.06
CA ILE A 28 5.88 -2.71 4.29
C ILE A 28 5.20 -3.17 3.00
N PRO A 29 4.18 -4.06 3.08
CA PRO A 29 3.39 -4.40 1.89
C PRO A 29 2.76 -3.15 1.28
N ALA A 30 2.87 -2.98 -0.04
CA ALA A 30 2.35 -1.80 -0.74
C ALA A 30 0.87 -1.50 -0.43
N ALA A 31 0.05 -2.54 -0.24
CA ALA A 31 -1.36 -2.41 0.13
C ALA A 31 -1.60 -1.76 1.51
N GLN A 32 -0.61 -1.75 2.40
CA GLN A 32 -0.70 -1.19 3.75
C GLN A 32 -0.18 0.25 3.84
N VAL A 33 0.53 0.76 2.82
CA VAL A 33 1.11 2.11 2.79
C VAL A 33 0.04 3.18 3.03
N HIS A 34 -1.07 3.11 2.30
CA HIS A 34 -2.15 4.10 2.41
C HIS A 34 -2.78 4.14 3.80
N ALA A 35 -3.01 2.96 4.40
CA ALA A 35 -3.61 2.88 5.72
C ALA A 35 -2.65 3.35 6.83
N LEU A 36 -1.33 3.16 6.65
CA LEU A 36 -0.32 3.74 7.54
C LEU A 36 -0.31 5.27 7.42
N GLY A 37 -0.33 5.81 6.20
CA GLY A 37 -0.41 7.24 5.96
C GLY A 37 -1.62 7.92 6.62
N GLN A 38 -2.78 7.26 6.62
CA GLN A 38 -3.98 7.77 7.31
C GLN A 38 -3.85 7.78 8.85
N GLN A 39 -3.09 6.85 9.43
CA GLN A 39 -2.93 6.77 10.89
C GLN A 39 -1.80 7.66 11.42
N LEU A 40 -0.84 8.02 10.56
CA LEU A 40 0.36 8.76 10.94
C LEU A 40 0.05 10.11 11.65
N PRO A 41 -0.86 10.98 11.16
CA PRO A 41 -1.13 12.25 11.82
C PRO A 41 -1.62 12.07 13.26
N GLY A 42 -2.49 11.09 13.51
CA GLY A 42 -3.02 10.80 14.85
C GLY A 42 -1.95 10.29 15.82
N LEU A 43 -0.94 9.59 15.32
CA LEU A 43 0.13 8.99 16.13
C LEU A 43 1.31 9.93 16.39
N THR A 44 1.47 10.94 15.54
CA THR A 44 2.60 11.87 15.56
C THR A 44 2.18 13.29 15.90
N ARG A 45 0.92 13.48 16.33
CA ARG A 45 0.31 14.81 16.56
C ARG A 45 0.41 15.73 15.34
N GLY A 46 0.46 15.16 14.14
CA GLY A 46 0.59 15.87 12.87
C GLY A 46 2.01 16.23 12.44
N GLU A 47 3.04 15.90 13.23
CA GLU A 47 4.43 16.27 12.92
C GLU A 47 5.19 15.18 12.14
N GLY A 48 4.61 13.98 12.04
CA GLY A 48 5.23 12.85 11.37
C GLY A 48 5.14 12.94 9.85
N VAL A 49 6.24 12.55 9.20
CA VAL A 49 6.33 12.40 7.74
C VAL A 49 6.52 10.93 7.40
N LEU A 50 5.89 10.47 6.32
CA LEU A 50 6.05 9.12 5.76
C LEU A 50 6.47 9.24 4.31
N GLU A 51 7.62 8.64 4.00
CA GLU A 51 8.12 8.46 2.64
C GLU A 51 8.08 6.97 2.31
N SER A 52 7.70 6.63 1.08
CA SER A 52 7.62 5.24 0.64
C SER A 52 8.00 5.11 -0.83
N GLU A 53 8.85 4.16 -1.15
CA GLU A 53 9.21 3.78 -2.51
C GLU A 53 9.00 2.29 -2.74
N PHE A 54 8.98 1.87 -4.01
CA PHE A 54 8.97 0.45 -4.35
C PHE A 54 10.37 -0.13 -4.20
N ASP A 55 10.51 -1.19 -3.40
CA ASP A 55 11.78 -1.89 -3.19
C ASP A 55 11.81 -3.23 -3.96
N HIS A 56 10.93 -4.18 -3.59
CA HIS A 56 10.93 -5.53 -4.16
C HIS A 56 9.53 -6.19 -4.20
N TYR A 57 9.46 -7.30 -4.92
CA TYR A 57 8.34 -8.25 -4.81
C TYR A 57 8.67 -9.33 -3.79
N ALA A 58 7.75 -9.58 -2.86
CA ALA A 58 7.84 -10.67 -1.90
C ALA A 58 6.65 -11.63 -2.06
N PRO A 59 6.83 -12.94 -1.79
CA PRO A 59 5.72 -13.88 -1.77
C PRO A 59 4.69 -13.47 -0.72
N ILE A 60 3.41 -13.66 -1.03
CA ILE A 60 2.32 -13.40 -0.08
C ILE A 60 2.34 -14.50 0.98
N THR A 61 2.85 -14.18 2.16
CA THR A 61 3.01 -15.13 3.27
C THR A 61 1.74 -15.35 4.09
N ALA A 62 0.76 -14.45 4.01
CA ALA A 62 -0.53 -14.61 4.68
C ALA A 62 -1.63 -13.72 4.10
N GLY A 63 -2.84 -14.26 4.04
CA GLY A 63 -4.03 -13.59 3.48
C GLY A 63 -4.27 -13.93 2.01
N PRO A 64 -5.46 -13.59 1.48
CA PRO A 64 -5.80 -13.84 0.09
C PRO A 64 -4.97 -12.97 -0.85
N VAL A 65 -4.69 -13.48 -2.05
CA VAL A 65 -4.08 -12.68 -3.13
C VAL A 65 -5.00 -11.51 -3.43
N PRO A 66 -4.51 -10.25 -3.38
CA PRO A 66 -5.34 -9.09 -3.67
C PRO A 66 -5.80 -9.17 -5.13
N GLN A 67 -7.11 -9.28 -5.31
CA GLN A 67 -7.74 -9.21 -6.62
C GLN A 67 -8.27 -7.80 -6.83
N ARG A 68 -7.82 -7.13 -7.89
CA ARG A 68 -8.43 -5.89 -8.35
C ARG A 68 -9.43 -6.23 -9.44
N THR A 69 -10.71 -5.95 -9.19
CA THR A 69 -11.75 -6.07 -10.22
C THR A 69 -11.37 -5.20 -11.41
N ARG A 70 -11.48 -5.74 -12.63
CA ARG A 70 -11.25 -4.96 -13.85
C ARG A 70 -12.18 -3.75 -13.84
N THR A 71 -11.58 -2.57 -13.99
CA THR A 71 -12.32 -1.30 -14.09
C THR A 71 -12.80 -1.05 -15.52
N ASP A 72 -12.21 -1.76 -16.50
CA ASP A 72 -12.53 -1.62 -17.91
C ASP A 72 -13.47 -2.73 -18.43
N HIS A 73 -14.03 -2.51 -19.61
CA HIS A 73 -14.77 -3.54 -20.33
C HIS A 73 -13.78 -4.59 -20.83
N ASN A 74 -13.88 -5.82 -20.30
CA ASN A 74 -12.94 -6.88 -20.59
C ASN A 74 -12.93 -7.25 -22.09
N PRO A 75 -11.88 -6.91 -22.85
CA PRO A 75 -11.80 -7.21 -24.28
C PRO A 75 -11.65 -8.72 -24.54
N LEU A 76 -11.30 -9.51 -23.51
CA LEU A 76 -11.25 -10.97 -23.60
C LEU A 76 -12.66 -11.59 -23.64
N ASN A 77 -13.70 -10.85 -23.28
CA ASN A 77 -15.09 -11.22 -23.56
C ASN A 77 -15.64 -10.35 -24.69
N ARG A 78 -15.39 -10.78 -25.93
CA ARG A 78 -15.77 -10.06 -27.15
C ARG A 78 -17.25 -9.65 -27.17
N LYS A 79 -18.16 -10.52 -26.70
CA LYS A 79 -19.61 -10.24 -26.73
C LYS A 79 -19.97 -9.08 -25.81
N GLU A 80 -19.46 -9.09 -24.57
CA GLU A 80 -19.73 -8.03 -23.59
C GLU A 80 -19.00 -6.73 -23.94
N TYR A 81 -17.76 -6.82 -24.44
CA TYR A 81 -16.98 -5.67 -24.89
C TYR A 81 -17.69 -4.90 -26.01
N LEU A 82 -18.18 -5.60 -27.03
CA LEU A 82 -18.85 -4.96 -28.17
C LEU A 82 -20.20 -4.34 -27.81
N LYS A 83 -20.92 -4.86 -26.80
CA LYS A 83 -22.17 -4.23 -26.32
C LYS A 83 -21.94 -2.84 -25.71
N HIS A 84 -20.77 -2.62 -25.11
CA HIS A 84 -20.49 -1.38 -24.39
C HIS A 84 -19.67 -0.39 -25.22
N VAL A 85 -18.82 -0.88 -26.12
CA VAL A 85 -18.02 -0.03 -27.03
C VAL A 85 -18.84 0.41 -28.25
N VAL A 86 -19.71 -0.44 -28.78
CA VAL A 86 -20.57 -0.10 -29.93
C VAL A 86 -21.87 0.54 -29.44
N ARG A 87 -21.76 1.70 -28.76
CA ARG A 87 -22.91 2.61 -28.67
C ARG A 87 -23.15 3.16 -30.07
N ARG A 88 -24.16 2.62 -30.76
CA ARG A 88 -24.67 3.18 -32.02
C ARG A 88 -25.20 4.59 -31.73
N THR A 89 -24.67 5.54 -32.48
CA THR A 89 -25.24 6.87 -32.72
C THR A 89 -26.62 6.77 -33.34
#